data_AF-A0A2N3A7T7-F1
#
_entry.id   AF-A0A2N3A7T7-F1
#
_cell.length_a   1.000
_cell.length_b   1.000
_cell.length_c   1.000
_cell.angle_alpha   90.00
_cell.angle_beta   90.00
_cell.angle_gamma   90.00
#
_symmetry.space_group_name_H-M   'P 1'
#
loop_
_entity.id
_entity.type
_entity.pdbx_description
1 polymer ?
#
loop_
_entity_poly.entity_id
_entity_poly.type
_entity_poly.pdbx_seq_one_letter_code
_entity_poly.pdbx_strand_id
1 'polypeptide(L)' 'MKKNKLIALAIIAFLFTAPFHYAYIAIEKEGGIVQALSMTLLIIGAIIAIVLFNEEPETHH' A
#
# COMPACT_ATOMS: atom_id res chain seq x y z
N MET A 1 -13.71 -10.69 -10.01
CA MET A 1 -12.64 -9.72 -10.32
C MET A 1 -11.37 -10.49 -10.70
N LYS A 2 -10.59 -10.02 -11.68
CA LYS A 2 -9.32 -10.67 -12.05
C LYS A 2 -8.39 -10.71 -10.82
N LYS A 3 -7.58 -11.76 -10.70
CA LYS A 3 -6.70 -12.01 -9.54
C LYS A 3 -5.84 -10.79 -9.17
N ASN A 4 -5.28 -10.08 -10.15
CA ASN A 4 -4.44 -8.89 -9.91
C ASN A 4 -5.23 -7.73 -9.30
N LYS A 5 -6.49 -7.53 -9.71
CA LYS A 5 -7.38 -6.51 -9.13
C LYS A 5 -7.78 -6.84 -7.68
N LEU A 6 -7.91 -8.12 -7.35
CA LEU A 6 -8.18 -8.56 -5.97
C LEU A 6 -6.94 -8.36 -5.08
N ILE A 7 -5.75 -8.66 -5.61
CA ILE A 7 -4.47 -8.44 -4.91
C ILE A 7 -4.24 -6.93 -4.69
N ALA A 8 -4.46 -6.10 -5.70
CA ALA A 8 -4.37 -4.65 -5.57
C ALA A 8 -5.33 -4.10 -4.49
N LEU A 9 -6.57 -4.60 -4.45
CA LEU A 9 -7.53 -4.22 -3.42
C LEU A 9 -7.07 -4.62 -2.01
N ALA A 10 -6.50 -5.82 -1.86
CA ALA A 10 -5.96 -6.29 -0.58
C ALA A 10 -4.75 -5.45 -0.13
N ILE A 11 -3.87 -5.06 -1.06
CA ILE A 11 -2.74 -4.17 -0.79
C ILE A 11 -3.24 -2.79 -0.33
N ILE A 12 -4.21 -2.20 -1.03
CA ILE A 12 -4.81 -0.90 -0.64
C ILE A 12 -5.43 -0.98 0.75
N ALA A 13 -6.22 -2.03 1.03
CA ALA A 13 -6.83 -2.22 2.34
C ALA A 13 -5.77 -2.34 3.45
N PHE A 14 -4.72 -3.14 3.22
CA PHE A 14 -3.61 -3.29 4.15
C PHE A 14 -2.87 -1.97 4.40
N LEU A 15 -2.60 -1.20 3.35
CA LEU A 15 -1.95 0.11 3.44
C LEU A 15 -2.82 1.17 4.10
N PHE A 16 -4.14 1.01 4.10
CA PHE A 16 -5.03 1.89 4.87
C PHE A 16 -5.07 1.53 6.34
N THR A 17 -4.93 0.25 6.70
CA THR A 17 -5.08 -0.21 8.08
C THR A 17 -3.77 -0.25 8.86
N ALA A 18 -2.68 -0.75 8.25
CA ALA A 18 -1.43 -1.03 8.95
C ALA A 18 -0.60 0.23 9.28
N PRO A 19 -0.23 1.08 8.30
CA PRO A 19 0.54 2.28 8.59
C PRO A 19 -0.28 3.35 9.32
N PHE A 20 -1.62 3.39 9.21
CA PHE A 20 -2.42 4.30 10.05
C PHE A 20 -2.38 3.91 11.53
N HIS A 21 -2.47 2.61 11.85
CA HIS A 21 -2.36 2.16 13.24
C HIS A 21 -0.95 2.37 13.80
N TYR A 22 0.07 2.01 13.01
CA TYR A 22 1.47 2.12 13.46
C TYR A 22 1.94 3.57 13.50
N ALA A 23 1.59 4.41 12.52
CA ALA A 23 1.93 5.83 12.55
C ALA A 23 1.22 6.56 13.69
N TYR A 24 -0.04 6.24 13.99
CA TYR A 24 -0.75 6.84 15.13
C TYR A 24 -0.06 6.51 16.47
N ILE A 25 0.37 5.26 16.65
CA ILE A 25 1.11 4.82 17.84
C ILE A 25 2.54 5.39 17.88
N ALA A 26 3.21 5.51 16.73
CA ALA A 26 4.60 5.95 16.64
C ALA A 26 4.77 7.47 16.79
N ILE A 27 3.78 8.27 16.40
CA ILE A 27 3.80 9.74 16.58
C ILE A 27 3.94 10.11 18.06
N GLU A 28 3.38 9.32 18.97
CA GLU A 28 3.48 9.57 20.42
C GLU A 28 4.81 9.13 21.05
N LYS A 29 5.63 8.29 20.39
CA LYS A 29 6.80 7.65 21.03
C LYS A 29 8.14 7.69 20.29
N GLU A 30 8.17 7.60 18.96
CA GLU A 30 9.41 7.24 18.23
C GLU A 30 9.98 8.35 17.32
N GLY A 31 9.33 9.51 17.23
CA GLY A 31 9.84 10.67 16.48
C GLY A 31 9.81 10.52 14.95
N GLY A 32 10.21 11.58 14.24
CA GLY A 32 9.95 11.78 12.80
C GLY A 32 10.51 10.72 11.83
N ILE A 33 11.46 9.88 12.25
CA ILE A 33 12.03 8.81 11.41
C ILE A 33 11.01 7.70 11.15
N VAL A 34 10.26 7.29 12.18
CA VAL A 34 9.28 6.19 12.05
C VAL A 34 8.08 6.65 11.22
N GLN A 35 7.71 7.91 11.35
CA GLN A 35 6.72 8.56 10.47
C GLN A 35 7.20 8.58 9.02
N ALA A 36 8.45 8.97 8.76
CA ALA A 36 9.02 8.98 7.42
C ALA A 36 9.02 7.59 6.78
N LEU A 37 9.50 6.56 7.51
CA LEU A 37 9.51 5.18 7.03
C LEU A 37 8.10 4.64 6.75
N SER A 38 7.13 4.93 7.63
CA SER A 38 5.74 4.53 7.44
C SER A 38 5.12 5.19 6.20
N MET A 39 5.39 6.48 5.98
CA MET A 39 4.96 7.19 4.78
C MET A 39 5.60 6.63 3.51
N THR A 40 6.89 6.30 3.54
CA THR A 40 7.58 5.69 2.40
C THR A 40 6.96 4.35 2.01
N LEU A 41 6.67 3.47 2.98
CA LEU A 41 5.99 2.20 2.72
C LEU A 41 4.59 2.39 2.14
N LEU A 42 3.86 3.40 2.63
CA LEU A 42 2.53 3.72 2.14
C LEU A 42 2.56 4.15 0.66
N ILE A 43 3.50 5.02 0.29
CA ILE A 43 3.68 5.50 -1.08
C ILE A 43 4.07 4.35 -2.02
N ILE A 44 5.06 3.53 -1.63
CA ILE A 44 5.51 2.38 -2.45
C ILE A 44 4.37 1.41 -2.68
N GLY A 45 3.64 1.06 -1.61
CA GLY A 45 2.51 0.15 -1.70
C GLY A 45 1.39 0.69 -2.59
N ALA A 46 1.11 1.99 -2.54
CA ALA A 46 0.10 2.62 -3.39
C ALA A 46 0.49 2.55 -4.88
N ILE A 47 1.76 2.80 -5.20
CA ILE A 47 2.28 2.69 -6.57
C ILE A 47 2.11 1.26 -7.09
N ILE A 48 2.52 0.25 -6.30
CA ILE A 48 2.38 -1.16 -6.68
C ILE A 48 0.92 -1.54 -6.92
N ALA A 49 0.01 -1.10 -6.05
CA ALA A 49 -1.41 -1.38 -6.21
C ALA A 49 -2.00 -0.75 -7.49
N ILE A 50 -1.61 0.49 -7.81
CA ILE A 50 -2.04 1.18 -9.04
C ILE A 50 -1.54 0.41 -10.27
N VAL A 51 -0.26 0.00 -10.28
CA VAL A 51 0.32 -0.78 -11.38
C VAL A 51 -0.44 -2.10 -11.57
N LEU A 52 -0.64 -2.88 -10.51
CA LEU A 52 -1.36 -4.15 -10.57
C LEU A 52 -2.84 -4.01 -10.95
N PHE A 53 -3.46 -2.89 -10.59
CA PHE A 53 -4.86 -2.63 -10.93
C PHE A 53 -5.04 -2.26 -12.41
N ASN A 54 -4.08 -1.52 -12.95
CA ASN A 54 -4.06 -1.04 -14.34
C ASN A 54 -3.35 -1.99 -15.30
N GLU A 55 -2.74 -3.06 -14.79
CA GLU A 55 -2.17 -4.12 -15.61
C GLU A 55 -3.27 -4.70 -16.52
N GLU A 56 -3.19 -4.40 -17.81
CA GLU A 56 -4.02 -5.03 -18.80
C GLU A 56 -3.62 -6.51 -18.87
N PRO A 57 -4.59 -7.45 -18.98
CA PRO A 57 -4.22 -8.84 -19.22
C PRO A 57 -3.37 -8.88 -20.49
N GLU A 58 -2.21 -9.52 -20.46
CA GLU A 58 -1.52 -9.85 -21.70
C GLU A 58 -2.49 -10.68 -22.55
N THR A 59 -3.09 -10.05 -23.55
CA THR A 59 -3.87 -10.73 -24.57
C THR A 59 -2.87 -11.43 -25.46
N HIS A 60 -2.53 -12.67 -25.13
CA HIS A 60 -1.98 -13.59 -26.10
C HIS A 60 -3.05 -13.85 -27.17
N HIS A 61 -2.98 -13.09 -28.26
CA HIS A 61 -3.56 -13.44 -29.56
C HIS A 61 -2.56 -13.06 -30.65
#